data_AF-A0A1H8WPQ8-F1
#
_entry.id   AF-A0A1H8WPQ8-F1
#
_cell.length_a   1.000
_cell.length_b   1.000
_cell.length_c   1.000
_cell.angle_alpha   90.00
_cell.angle_beta   90.00
_cell.angle_gamma   90.00
#
_symmetry.space_group_name_H-M   'P 1'
#
loop_
_entity.id
_entity.type
_entity.pdbx_description
1 polymer ?
#
loop_
_entity_poly.entity_id
_entity_poly.type
_entity_poly.pdbx_seq_one_letter_code
_entity_poly.pdbx_strand_id
1 'polypeptide(L)'
;MTLDAELVVPTASETLPVPLSWDGKQGRYDQRSGAEQTAALLYDRMAGDHRAAQTVAFRFLDAWREYVRLSLSELRDVMQQISDKPLPPEGWSDPFDEWADFQPVLAELWPDEDQGAAVTSRALIRLRTAFGSDVVDLAAVQREMLAAAAYFEACESAAHARLELLQDRAQEQLEYQQEMRQYYN
;
A
#
# COMPACT_ATOMS: atom_id res chain seq x y z
N MET A 1 -13.17 36.11 11.92
CA MET A 1 -12.43 36.20 10.65
C MET A 1 -11.19 35.36 10.80
N THR A 2 -11.17 34.27 10.05
CA THR A 2 -10.04 33.39 9.75
C THR A 2 -8.90 34.15 9.07
N LEU A 3 -7.67 33.69 9.28
CA LEU A 3 -6.53 33.66 8.33
C LEU A 3 -5.37 32.98 9.07
N ASP A 4 -5.24 31.67 8.83
CA ASP A 4 -4.09 31.08 8.11
C ASP A 4 -2.86 30.90 8.99
N ALA A 5 -2.84 29.78 9.73
CA ALA A 5 -1.57 29.15 10.07
C ALA A 5 -1.07 28.49 8.78
N GLU A 6 -0.37 29.26 7.96
CA GLU A 6 0.43 28.70 6.87
C GLU A 6 1.38 27.66 7.49
N LEU A 7 1.12 26.39 7.20
CA LEU A 7 2.07 25.31 7.41
C LEU A 7 3.27 25.65 6.51
N VAL A 8 4.28 26.30 7.09
CA VAL A 8 5.55 26.52 6.41
C VAL A 8 6.21 25.16 6.27
N VAL A 9 5.98 24.51 5.13
CA VAL A 9 6.81 23.39 4.68
C VAL A 9 8.19 24.00 4.42
N PRO A 10 9.25 23.62 5.16
CA PRO A 10 10.57 24.17 4.93
C PRO A 10 10.97 23.82 3.50
N THR A 11 11.18 24.84 2.68
CA THR A 11 11.80 24.68 1.37
C THR A 11 13.17 24.05 1.63
N ALA A 12 13.44 22.89 1.01
CA ALA A 12 14.70 22.19 1.15
C ALA A 12 15.86 23.14 0.82
N SER A 13 16.47 23.75 1.83
CA SER A 13 17.66 24.56 1.66
C SER A 13 18.80 23.61 1.32
N GLU A 14 19.38 23.80 0.14
CA GLU A 14 20.39 22.95 -0.53
C GLU A 14 21.70 22.71 0.27
N THR A 15 21.78 23.09 1.54
CA THR A 15 23.04 23.16 2.31
C THR A 15 23.05 22.42 3.64
N LEU A 16 21.96 21.77 4.05
CA LEU A 16 21.97 20.95 5.26
C LEU A 16 21.81 19.47 4.89
N PRO A 17 22.86 18.63 5.08
CA PRO A 17 22.71 17.20 4.88
C PRO A 17 21.63 16.69 5.85
N VAL A 18 20.55 16.15 5.29
CA VAL A 18 19.50 15.51 6.07
C VAL A 18 20.06 14.17 6.58
N PRO A 19 20.07 13.92 7.90
CA PRO A 19 20.50 12.63 8.42
C PRO A 19 19.49 11.55 7.96
N LEU A 20 19.92 10.72 7.02
CA LEU A 20 19.17 9.54 6.60
C LEU A 20 19.46 8.41 7.60
N SER A 21 18.49 8.06 8.44
CA SER A 21 18.53 6.81 9.19
C SER A 21 17.74 5.75 8.43
N TRP A 22 18.44 4.81 7.80
CA TRP A 22 17.83 3.62 7.22
C TRP A 22 17.19 2.72 8.30
N ASP A 23 17.65 2.85 9.54
CA ASP A 23 17.17 2.11 10.72
C ASP A 23 16.25 2.94 11.64
N GLY A 24 15.74 4.08 11.15
CA GLY A 24 14.74 4.84 11.88
C GLY A 24 13.44 4.05 11.99
N LYS A 25 12.64 4.29 13.05
CA LYS A 25 11.24 3.82 13.10
C LYS A 25 10.40 4.59 12.07
N GLN A 26 10.68 4.39 10.79
CA GLN A 26 9.81 4.84 9.71
C GLN A 26 8.51 4.07 9.84
N GLY A 27 7.37 4.77 9.73
CA GLY A 27 6.07 4.10 9.67
C GLY A 27 6.03 3.18 8.45
N ARG A 28 5.19 2.13 8.50
CA ARG A 28 4.98 1.22 7.36
C ARG A 28 4.60 1.99 6.09
N TYR A 29 3.82 3.05 6.25
CA TYR A 29 3.49 4.02 5.19
C TYR A 29 4.73 4.62 4.52
N ASP A 30 5.66 5.19 5.30
CA ASP A 30 6.88 5.81 4.77
C ASP A 30 7.78 4.79 4.06
N GLN A 31 7.85 3.56 4.59
CA GLN A 31 8.60 2.47 3.97
C GLN A 31 7.99 2.08 2.62
N ARG A 32 6.65 2.00 2.54
CA ARG A 32 5.94 1.69 1.29
C ARG A 32 6.18 2.78 0.24
N SER A 33 5.98 4.04 0.60
CA SER A 33 6.24 5.16 -0.31
C SER A 33 7.71 5.23 -0.72
N GLY A 34 8.63 4.92 0.19
CA GLY A 34 10.06 4.81 -0.10
C GLY A 34 10.38 3.70 -1.10
N ALA A 35 9.71 2.54 -1.03
CA ALA A 35 9.87 1.44 -1.98
C ALA A 35 9.38 1.82 -3.39
N GLU A 36 8.21 2.46 -3.49
CA GLU A 36 7.71 2.98 -4.77
C GLU A 36 8.65 4.03 -5.37
N GLN A 37 9.08 5.01 -4.57
CA GLN A 37 10.01 6.05 -5.02
C GLN A 37 11.34 5.44 -5.48
N THR A 38 11.83 4.43 -4.75
CA THR A 38 13.05 3.69 -5.14
C THR A 38 12.86 3.02 -6.49
N ALA A 39 11.72 2.36 -6.73
CA ALA A 39 11.42 1.73 -8.01
C ALA A 39 11.38 2.76 -9.15
N ALA A 40 10.73 3.91 -8.94
CA ALA A 40 10.68 4.99 -9.92
C ALA A 40 12.08 5.54 -10.27
N LEU A 41 12.91 5.84 -9.26
CA LEU A 41 14.28 6.34 -9.48
C LEU A 41 15.16 5.32 -10.23
N LEU A 42 15.01 4.04 -9.92
CA LEU A 42 15.74 2.98 -10.61
C LEU A 42 15.25 2.81 -12.05
N TYR A 43 13.94 2.93 -12.29
CA TYR A 43 13.36 2.92 -13.63
C TYR A 43 13.90 4.08 -14.48
N ASP A 44 13.87 5.31 -13.96
CA ASP A 44 14.38 6.49 -14.68
C ASP A 44 15.86 6.36 -15.02
N ARG A 45 16.66 5.81 -14.09
CA ARG A 45 18.07 5.52 -14.33
C ARG A 45 18.26 4.51 -15.47
N MET A 46 17.46 3.44 -15.53
CA MET A 46 17.53 2.45 -16.60
C MET A 46 17.00 2.97 -17.94
N ALA A 47 16.01 3.88 -17.91
CA ALA A 47 15.49 4.54 -19.10
C ALA A 47 16.50 5.54 -19.70
N GLY A 48 17.30 6.20 -18.87
CA GLY A 48 18.34 7.14 -19.30
C GLY A 48 19.67 6.48 -19.70
N ASP A 49 20.00 5.31 -19.14
CA ASP A 49 21.21 4.55 -19.47
C ASP A 49 20.91 3.04 -19.55
N HIS A 50 20.89 2.49 -20.76
CA HIS A 50 20.63 1.08 -20.99
C HIS A 50 21.63 0.14 -20.30
N ARG A 51 22.84 0.61 -19.96
CA ARG A 51 23.85 -0.19 -19.25
C ARG A 51 23.48 -0.36 -17.78
N ALA A 52 22.74 0.60 -17.21
CA ALA A 52 22.24 0.49 -15.85
C ALA A 52 21.30 -0.71 -15.68
N ALA A 53 20.53 -1.08 -16.71
CA ALA A 53 19.65 -2.24 -16.68
C ALA A 53 20.38 -3.55 -16.33
N GLN A 54 21.67 -3.67 -16.66
CA GLN A 54 22.48 -4.85 -16.33
C GLN A 54 22.86 -4.94 -14.84
N THR A 55 22.72 -3.85 -14.08
CA THR A 55 23.21 -3.75 -12.71
C THR A 55 22.12 -3.44 -11.69
N VAL A 56 21.02 -2.80 -12.11
CA VAL A 56 19.97 -2.36 -11.18
C VAL A 56 18.58 -2.91 -11.48
N ALA A 57 18.38 -3.68 -12.56
CA ALA A 57 17.07 -4.27 -12.87
C ALA A 57 16.54 -5.16 -11.74
N PHE A 58 17.40 -5.98 -11.12
CA PHE A 58 16.99 -6.79 -9.98
C PHE A 58 16.56 -5.94 -8.78
N ARG A 59 17.28 -4.83 -8.49
CA ARG A 59 16.91 -3.90 -7.42
C ARG A 59 15.59 -3.18 -7.69
N PHE A 60 15.30 -2.90 -8.95
CA PHE A 60 14.02 -2.34 -9.38
C PHE A 60 12.87 -3.32 -9.12
N LEU A 61 13.05 -4.60 -9.46
CA LEU A 61 12.06 -5.64 -9.17
C LEU A 61 11.90 -5.85 -7.66
N ASP A 62 13.00 -5.87 -6.90
CA ASP A 62 12.98 -5.98 -5.44
C ASP A 62 12.22 -4.82 -4.78
N ALA A 63 12.44 -3.58 -5.24
CA ALA A 63 11.72 -2.42 -4.73
C ALA A 63 10.20 -2.55 -4.93
N TRP A 64 9.77 -3.03 -6.10
CA TRP A 64 8.35 -3.32 -6.33
C TRP A 64 7.83 -4.49 -5.50
N ARG A 65 8.61 -5.56 -5.31
CA ARG A 65 8.22 -6.68 -4.44
C ARG A 65 8.05 -6.23 -2.99
N GLU A 66 8.94 -5.36 -2.52
CA GLU A 66 8.89 -4.78 -1.18
C GLU A 66 7.69 -3.87 -0.99
N TYR A 67 7.37 -3.03 -1.99
CA TYR A 67 6.14 -2.25 -2.01
C TYR A 67 4.90 -3.14 -1.83
N VAL A 68 4.80 -4.23 -2.60
CA VAL A 68 3.66 -5.18 -2.49
C VAL A 68 3.59 -5.80 -1.09
N ARG A 69 4.73 -6.25 -0.56
CA ARG A 69 4.79 -6.83 0.80
C ARG A 69 4.25 -5.85 1.85
N LEU A 70 4.68 -4.58 1.78
CA LEU A 70 4.24 -3.54 2.70
C LEU A 70 2.76 -3.20 2.52
N SER A 71 2.27 -3.07 1.28
CA SER A 71 0.85 -2.82 0.98
C SER A 71 -0.07 -3.92 1.51
N LEU A 72 0.32 -5.19 1.36
CA LEU A 72 -0.47 -6.32 1.87
C LEU A 72 -0.47 -6.37 3.40
N SER A 73 0.65 -6.04 4.04
CA SER A 73 0.75 -5.94 5.50
C SER A 73 -0.17 -4.83 6.03
N GLU A 74 -0.18 -3.65 5.40
CA GLU A 74 -1.08 -2.55 5.81
C GLU A 74 -2.55 -2.91 5.60
N LEU A 75 -2.90 -3.46 4.42
CA LEU A 75 -4.26 -3.91 4.14
C LEU A 75 -4.72 -4.97 5.12
N ARG A 76 -3.83 -5.88 5.54
CA ARG A 76 -4.11 -6.87 6.58
C ARG A 76 -4.58 -6.22 7.87
N ASP A 77 -3.81 -5.26 8.37
CA ASP A 77 -4.04 -4.62 9.67
C ASP A 77 -5.39 -3.90 9.70
N VAL A 78 -5.77 -3.25 8.60
CA VAL A 78 -7.07 -2.57 8.50
C VAL A 78 -8.20 -3.57 8.28
N MET A 79 -8.01 -4.57 7.40
CA MET A 79 -9.02 -5.57 7.09
C MET A 79 -9.40 -6.45 8.28
N GLN A 80 -8.45 -6.76 9.18
CA GLN A 80 -8.71 -7.49 10.43
C GLN A 80 -9.75 -6.81 11.32
N GLN A 81 -9.89 -5.49 11.22
CA GLN A 81 -10.81 -4.70 12.04
C GLN A 81 -12.21 -4.59 11.43
N ILE A 82 -12.35 -4.84 10.12
CA ILE A 82 -13.60 -4.63 9.37
C ILE A 82 -14.19 -5.92 8.79
N SER A 83 -13.48 -7.05 8.92
CA SER A 83 -13.87 -8.35 8.39
C SER A 83 -13.80 -9.43 9.47
N ASP A 84 -14.85 -10.23 9.59
CA ASP A 84 -14.89 -11.41 10.48
C ASP A 84 -14.14 -12.62 9.90
N LYS A 85 -13.61 -12.49 8.67
CA LYS A 85 -12.91 -13.59 8.01
C LYS A 85 -11.47 -13.71 8.49
N PRO A 86 -10.96 -14.95 8.64
CA PRO A 86 -9.55 -15.15 8.88
C PRO A 86 -8.77 -14.64 7.67
N LEU A 87 -7.91 -13.64 7.90
CA LEU A 87 -6.90 -13.25 6.94
C LEU A 87 -5.72 -14.24 7.01
N PRO A 88 -4.93 -14.36 5.92
CA PRO A 88 -3.71 -15.16 5.96
C PRO A 88 -2.78 -14.71 7.13
N PRO A 89 -1.94 -15.57 7.70
CA PRO A 89 -0.96 -15.12 8.69
C PRO A 89 0.10 -14.22 8.05
N GLU A 90 0.54 -13.15 8.76
CA GLU A 90 1.61 -12.26 8.30
C GLU A 90 2.95 -13.02 8.21
N GLY A 91 3.69 -12.84 7.12
CA GLY A 91 5.09 -13.28 7.02
C GLY A 91 5.30 -14.78 6.77
N TRP A 92 4.27 -15.51 6.34
CA TRP A 92 4.36 -16.94 6.05
C TRP A 92 4.64 -17.27 4.56
N SER A 93 4.52 -16.32 3.62
CA SER A 93 4.66 -16.63 2.19
C SER A 93 5.21 -15.47 1.34
N ASP A 94 5.51 -15.80 0.08
CA ASP A 94 5.85 -14.84 -0.98
C ASP A 94 4.69 -13.84 -1.14
N PRO A 95 4.91 -12.50 -1.20
CA PRO A 95 3.82 -11.52 -1.35
C PRO A 95 2.89 -11.80 -2.54
N PHE A 96 3.36 -12.49 -3.58
CA PHE A 96 2.52 -12.92 -4.70
C PHE A 96 1.49 -13.99 -4.33
N ASP A 97 1.86 -14.90 -3.43
CA ASP A 97 0.96 -15.94 -2.92
C ASP A 97 0.01 -15.33 -1.87
N GLU A 98 0.51 -14.41 -1.02
CA GLU A 98 -0.36 -13.66 -0.09
C GLU A 98 -1.48 -12.91 -0.83
N TRP A 99 -1.19 -12.27 -1.97
CA TRP A 99 -2.22 -11.60 -2.76
C TRP A 99 -3.35 -12.54 -3.23
N ALA A 100 -3.03 -13.77 -3.61
CA ALA A 100 -4.04 -14.74 -4.06
C ALA A 100 -5.01 -15.09 -2.92
N ASP A 101 -4.52 -15.15 -1.68
CA ASP A 101 -5.34 -15.41 -0.49
C ASP A 101 -6.17 -14.18 -0.07
N PHE A 102 -5.73 -12.96 -0.41
CA PHE A 102 -6.46 -11.72 -0.14
C PHE A 102 -7.67 -11.50 -1.04
N GLN A 103 -7.58 -11.89 -2.32
CA GLN A 103 -8.62 -11.61 -3.32
C GLN A 103 -10.03 -12.03 -2.90
N PRO A 104 -10.28 -13.24 -2.36
CA PRO A 104 -11.62 -13.65 -1.97
C PRO A 104 -12.21 -12.78 -0.86
N VAL A 105 -11.37 -12.24 0.03
CA VAL A 105 -11.84 -11.35 1.11
C VAL A 105 -12.17 -9.97 0.55
N LEU A 106 -11.35 -9.45 -0.36
CA LEU A 106 -11.61 -8.18 -1.05
C LEU A 106 -12.89 -8.24 -1.87
N ALA A 107 -13.12 -9.32 -2.63
CA ALA A 107 -14.32 -9.49 -3.46
C ALA A 107 -15.63 -9.51 -2.64
N GLU A 108 -15.57 -9.92 -1.37
CA GLU A 108 -16.73 -9.89 -0.49
C GLU A 108 -16.95 -8.53 0.17
N LEU A 109 -15.86 -7.83 0.52
CA LEU A 109 -15.96 -6.48 1.09
C LEU A 109 -16.37 -5.45 0.04
N TRP A 110 -15.86 -5.59 -1.19
CA TRP A 110 -16.02 -4.67 -2.31
C TRP A 110 -16.23 -5.43 -3.64
N PRO A 111 -17.44 -5.96 -3.89
CA PRO A 111 -17.72 -6.75 -5.10
C PRO A 111 -17.63 -5.93 -6.41
N ASP A 112 -17.71 -4.60 -6.33
CA ASP A 112 -17.62 -3.73 -7.51
C ASP A 112 -16.16 -3.49 -7.97
N GLU A 113 -15.16 -3.97 -7.21
CA GLU A 113 -13.72 -3.73 -7.45
C GLU A 113 -13.02 -4.85 -8.26
N ASP A 114 -13.79 -5.75 -8.88
CA ASP A 114 -13.29 -6.90 -9.66
C ASP A 114 -12.28 -6.50 -10.74
N GLN A 115 -12.50 -5.36 -11.41
CA GLN A 115 -11.61 -4.88 -12.45
C GLN A 115 -10.24 -4.46 -11.87
N GLY A 116 -10.23 -3.79 -10.73
CA GLY A 116 -9.01 -3.38 -10.04
C GLY A 116 -8.22 -4.61 -9.56
N ALA A 117 -8.90 -5.58 -8.95
CA ALA A 117 -8.29 -6.83 -8.51
C ALA A 117 -7.67 -7.62 -9.68
N ALA A 118 -8.34 -7.66 -10.84
CA ALA A 118 -7.82 -8.34 -12.04
C ALA A 118 -6.58 -7.63 -12.62
N VAL A 119 -6.58 -6.29 -12.64
CA VAL A 119 -5.42 -5.49 -13.09
C VAL A 119 -4.22 -5.72 -12.16
N THR A 120 -4.44 -5.66 -10.85
CA THR A 120 -3.40 -5.90 -9.84
C THR A 120 -2.85 -7.32 -9.94
N SER A 121 -3.70 -8.33 -10.12
CA SER A 121 -3.27 -9.72 -10.32
C SER A 121 -2.36 -9.89 -11.53
N ARG A 122 -2.71 -9.25 -12.65
CA ARG A 122 -1.86 -9.26 -13.85
C ARG A 122 -0.50 -8.60 -13.60
N ALA A 123 -0.48 -7.45 -12.92
CA ALA A 123 0.75 -6.75 -12.57
C ALA A 123 1.67 -7.62 -11.70
N LEU A 124 1.11 -8.27 -10.69
CA LEU A 124 1.86 -9.16 -9.78
C LEU A 124 2.36 -10.42 -10.48
N ILE A 125 1.59 -11.02 -11.39
CA ILE A 125 2.07 -12.12 -12.23
C ILE A 125 3.25 -11.66 -13.07
N ARG A 126 3.16 -10.49 -13.72
CA ARG A 126 4.25 -9.95 -14.53
C ARG A 126 5.51 -9.72 -13.69
N LEU A 127 5.36 -9.11 -12.51
CA LEU A 127 6.47 -8.88 -11.59
C LEU A 127 7.11 -10.21 -11.16
N ARG A 128 6.31 -11.21 -10.77
CA ARG A 128 6.79 -12.55 -10.42
C ARG A 128 7.56 -13.21 -11.57
N THR A 129 7.04 -13.12 -12.79
CA THR A 129 7.70 -13.66 -13.99
C THR A 129 9.02 -12.94 -14.30
N ALA A 130 9.10 -11.64 -14.07
CA ALA A 130 10.30 -10.85 -14.32
C ALA A 130 11.52 -11.32 -13.51
N PHE A 131 11.31 -11.82 -12.28
CA PHE A 131 12.39 -12.36 -11.45
C PHE A 131 13.08 -13.61 -12.02
N GLY A 132 12.37 -14.38 -12.87
CA GLY A 132 12.89 -15.60 -13.48
C GLY A 132 13.23 -15.46 -14.97
N SER A 133 13.16 -14.26 -15.53
CA SER A 133 13.29 -14.04 -16.97
C SER A 133 14.67 -13.48 -17.35
N ASP A 134 15.24 -13.99 -18.44
CA ASP A 134 16.50 -13.48 -19.01
C ASP A 134 16.31 -12.10 -19.69
N VAL A 135 15.08 -11.79 -20.12
CA VAL A 135 14.71 -10.53 -20.76
C VAL A 135 13.42 -10.01 -20.13
N VAL A 136 13.45 -8.76 -19.66
CA VAL A 136 12.34 -8.12 -18.94
C VAL A 136 11.93 -6.83 -19.67
N ASP A 137 10.63 -6.69 -19.94
CA ASP A 137 10.04 -5.42 -20.36
C ASP A 137 9.81 -4.52 -19.12
N LEU A 138 10.84 -3.73 -18.79
CA LEU A 138 10.84 -2.84 -17.63
C LEU A 138 9.72 -1.79 -17.68
N ALA A 139 9.37 -1.30 -18.87
CA ALA A 139 8.33 -0.30 -19.03
C ALA A 139 6.94 -0.90 -18.76
N ALA A 140 6.71 -2.15 -19.18
CA ALA A 140 5.49 -2.86 -18.85
C ALA A 140 5.39 -3.15 -17.35
N VAL A 141 6.47 -3.59 -16.71
CA VAL A 141 6.49 -3.81 -15.24
C VAL A 141 6.17 -2.50 -14.51
N GLN A 142 6.85 -1.40 -14.84
CA GLN A 142 6.63 -0.11 -14.19
C GLN A 142 5.17 0.35 -14.31
N ARG A 143 4.63 0.38 -15.54
CA ARG A 143 3.26 0.84 -15.78
C ARG A 143 2.21 -0.02 -15.07
N GLU A 144 2.39 -1.33 -15.07
CA GLU A 144 1.44 -2.23 -14.42
C GLU A 144 1.54 -2.17 -12.89
N MET A 145 2.74 -2.01 -12.34
CA MET A 145 2.91 -1.84 -10.89
C MET A 145 2.37 -0.50 -10.36
N LEU A 146 2.47 0.59 -11.14
CA LEU A 146 1.78 1.85 -10.79
C LEU A 146 0.26 1.69 -10.74
N ALA A 147 -0.32 0.88 -11.63
CA ALA A 147 -1.76 0.59 -11.59
C ALA A 147 -2.13 -0.26 -10.36
N ALA A 148 -1.29 -1.23 -9.99
CA ALA A 148 -1.47 -2.01 -8.77
C ALA A 148 -1.34 -1.15 -7.50
N ALA A 149 -0.39 -0.21 -7.49
CA ALA A 149 -0.18 0.74 -6.40
C ALA A 149 -1.44 1.58 -6.15
N ALA A 150 -1.98 2.21 -7.20
CA ALA A 150 -3.21 2.99 -7.11
C ALA A 150 -4.40 2.16 -6.59
N TYR A 151 -4.47 0.88 -6.96
CA TYR A 151 -5.51 -0.01 -6.45
C TYR A 151 -5.34 -0.33 -4.97
N PHE A 152 -4.11 -0.63 -4.51
CA PHE A 152 -3.85 -0.87 -3.09
C PHE A 152 -4.22 0.35 -2.23
N GLU A 153 -3.87 1.56 -2.67
CA GLU A 153 -4.24 2.81 -1.99
C GLU A 153 -5.75 3.02 -1.94
N ALA A 154 -6.46 2.69 -3.03
CA ALA A 154 -7.92 2.76 -3.06
C ALA A 154 -8.57 1.77 -2.08
N CYS A 155 -8.09 0.52 -2.03
CA CYS A 155 -8.55 -0.47 -1.06
C CYS A 155 -8.32 -0.03 0.39
N GLU A 156 -7.14 0.52 0.69
CA GLU A 156 -6.80 1.02 2.03
C GLU A 156 -7.70 2.19 2.42
N SER A 157 -7.89 3.16 1.52
CA SER A 157 -8.78 4.31 1.74
C SER A 157 -10.21 3.85 2.00
N ALA A 158 -10.72 2.89 1.21
CA ALA A 158 -12.04 2.31 1.41
C ALA A 158 -12.16 1.53 2.73
N ALA A 159 -11.09 0.84 3.13
CA ALA A 159 -11.01 0.11 4.39
C ALA A 159 -11.09 1.06 5.60
N HIS A 160 -10.31 2.15 5.57
CA HIS A 160 -10.36 3.17 6.62
C HIS A 160 -11.72 3.86 6.69
N ALA A 161 -12.29 4.26 5.56
CA ALA A 161 -13.62 4.87 5.54
C ALA A 161 -14.69 3.94 6.15
N ARG A 162 -14.58 2.63 5.89
CA ARG A 162 -15.48 1.64 6.51
C ARG A 162 -15.24 1.47 8.01
N LEU A 163 -13.99 1.49 8.45
CA LEU A 163 -13.64 1.40 9.86
C LEU A 163 -14.20 2.60 10.64
N GLU A 164 -14.06 3.81 10.11
CA GLU A 164 -14.62 5.04 10.69
C GLU A 164 -16.15 4.92 10.86
N LEU A 165 -16.86 4.50 9.81
CA LEU A 165 -18.31 4.30 9.87
C LEU A 165 -18.75 3.26 10.93
N LEU A 166 -17.95 2.21 11.15
CA LEU A 166 -18.24 1.21 12.18
C LEU A 166 -18.00 1.77 13.58
N GLN A 167 -16.95 2.56 13.77
CA GLN A 167 -16.63 3.21 15.04
C GLN A 167 -17.70 4.25 15.42
N ASP A 168 -18.13 5.08 14.47
CA ASP A 168 -19.19 6.07 14.68
C ASP A 168 -20.50 5.40 15.13
N ARG A 169 -20.91 4.32 14.44
CA ARG A 169 -22.11 3.56 14.81
C ARG A 169 -21.99 2.91 16.19
N ALA A 170 -20.83 2.39 16.55
CA ALA A 170 -20.60 1.79 17.85
C ALA A 170 -20.70 2.85 18.97
N GLN A 171 -20.17 4.05 18.72
CA GLN A 171 -20.23 5.19 19.63
C GLN A 171 -21.68 5.67 19.83
N GLU A 172 -22.44 5.86 18.75
CA GLU A 172 -23.87 6.24 18.82
C GLU A 172 -24.70 5.22 19.63
N GLN A 173 -24.43 3.92 19.46
CA GLN A 173 -25.11 2.88 20.23
C GLN A 173 -24.77 2.92 21.71
N LEU A 174 -23.51 3.19 22.06
CA LEU A 174 -23.07 3.33 23.45
C LEU A 174 -23.73 4.54 24.11
N GLU A 175 -23.79 5.67 23.42
CA GLU A 175 -24.44 6.89 23.91
C GLU A 175 -25.94 6.66 24.14
N TYR A 176 -26.63 6.05 23.18
CA TYR A 176 -28.04 5.68 23.34
C TYR A 176 -28.28 4.73 24.53
N GLN A 177 -27.42 3.73 24.73
CA GLN A 177 -27.52 2.81 25.87
C GLN A 177 -27.28 3.52 27.21
N GLN A 178 -26.38 4.52 27.25
CA GLN A 178 -26.12 5.32 28.44
C GLN A 178 -27.31 6.23 28.76
N GLU A 179 -27.88 6.90 27.77
CA GLU A 179 -29.09 7.72 27.94
C GLU A 179 -30.26 6.88 28.45
N MET A 180 -30.52 5.71 27.83
CA MET A 180 -31.60 4.83 28.27
C MET A 180 -31.40 4.34 29.71
N ARG A 181 -30.16 4.04 30.12
CA ARG A 181 -29.87 3.70 31.53
C ARG A 181 -30.10 4.86 32.49
N GLN A 182 -29.96 6.11 32.05
CA GLN A 182 -30.26 7.28 32.88
C GLN A 182 -31.77 7.53 33.02
N TYR A 183 -32.58 7.15 32.02
CA TYR A 183 -34.04 7.29 32.08
C TYR A 183 -34.75 6.21 32.90
N TYR A 184 -34.13 5.04 33.07
CA TYR A 184 -34.72 3.90 33.81
C TYR A 184 -34.16 3.69 35.22
N ASN A 185 -33.26 4.55 35.71
CA ASN A 185 -32.80 4.61 37.11
C ASN A 185 -33.30 5.88 37.79
#